data_AF-A0A174ZIV5-F1
#
_entry.id   AF-A0A174ZIV5-F1
#
_cell.length_a   1.000
_cell.length_b   1.000
_cell.length_c   1.000
_cell.angle_alpha   90.00
_cell.angle_beta   90.00
_cell.angle_gamma   90.00
#
_symmetry.space_group_name_H-M   'P 1'
#
loop_
_entity.id
_entity.type
_entity.pdbx_description
1 polymer ?
#
loop_
_entity_poly.entity_id
_entity_poly.type
_entity_poly.pdbx_seq_one_letter_code
_entity_poly.pdbx_strand_id
1 'polypeptide(L)'
;MKIFVYEMKKILIKQYAIIILAAVVIVRLLSSLPLAKQTYGFDSATEREKYFEIISPFIGAVTEEKTDRADELENQLKTASQQYDKLIDQRLEHKISDIEYYEQMKLYEPTLNIKKQIEKTVEQVRQAQERQCDILPVSYIPIICDASADYLFVLAICLICSLSVITEYTSKTRYILCTTPAGQSRSMAAKTAVLLLAVAVASVLLSAVEGYCLSKQLPFEYWAYSARGIEIMTNCTAELSIGGLFIQTQLIKLVGSIFTASVAILISELFKSYAASVFSLVTVQIVVDYVGNRSNLSYLLPTGAMRGYGYFYGDVTPTAENNYMQFSGVPLWYTAVLICGLLIFSAAACAGTILSCNNRLKRKSKKIRKAALLSTMCIITSLLLSSCSVANNRYDPEDTMKLVGGSYTLIGEYNIPFTNELKTSKYEIVLETNQSSGGFSISLIDLESNEKLDIPQSYFSDETFIHCFITEHYILVEYIAKDGTEAMRYYDLNDFSTQTIAQNTRGVEKNLFGLTFKDSESIFTTSSLIFTDDRDFFFVTDSGLYKVGVNKNASLIIDEPVTEGLIYDAHSIYFISEKDSIKRYDLSTGILSEIVSGEKIIPRSLWGDYDYIYYTSENGEQKLAK
;
A
#
# COMPACT_ATOMS: atom_id res chain seq x y z
N MET A 1 -36.43 -33.29 10.51
CA MET A 1 -35.83 -33.06 11.85
C MET A 1 -34.85 -34.16 12.27
N LYS A 2 -35.24 -35.45 12.40
CA LYS A 2 -34.31 -36.54 12.82
C LYS A 2 -33.03 -36.66 11.97
N ILE A 3 -33.15 -36.57 10.64
CA ILE A 3 -31.99 -36.63 9.70
C ILE A 3 -31.06 -35.43 9.89
N PHE A 4 -31.61 -34.23 10.08
CA PHE A 4 -30.84 -33.00 10.30
C PHE A 4 -30.01 -33.07 11.59
N VAL A 5 -30.62 -33.48 12.71
CA VAL A 5 -29.92 -33.63 13.99
C VAL A 5 -28.81 -34.69 13.90
N TYR A 6 -29.04 -35.77 13.15
CA TYR A 6 -28.02 -36.79 12.91
C TYR A 6 -26.83 -36.24 12.12
N GLU A 7 -27.06 -35.55 11.00
CA GLU A 7 -25.98 -34.93 10.21
C GLU A 7 -25.24 -33.86 11.03
N MET A 8 -25.95 -33.07 11.83
CA MET A 8 -25.36 -32.09 12.74
C MET A 8 -24.40 -32.74 13.74
N LYS A 9 -24.83 -33.80 14.44
CA LYS A 9 -23.97 -34.54 15.38
C LYS A 9 -22.76 -35.17 14.68
N LYS A 10 -22.95 -35.68 13.47
CA LYS A 10 -21.90 -36.31 12.68
C LYS A 10 -20.85 -35.30 12.23
N ILE A 11 -21.24 -34.17 11.65
CA ILE A 11 -20.32 -33.18 11.10
C ILE A 11 -19.64 -32.39 12.24
N LEU A 12 -20.42 -31.88 13.18
CA LEU A 12 -19.88 -31.02 14.25
C LEU A 12 -19.01 -31.79 15.24
N ILE A 13 -19.45 -32.97 15.68
CA ILE A 13 -18.77 -33.73 16.73
C ILE A 13 -17.83 -34.79 16.14
N LYS A 14 -18.35 -35.71 15.30
CA LYS A 14 -17.56 -36.86 14.84
C LYS A 14 -16.52 -36.50 13.78
N GLN A 15 -16.76 -35.46 12.99
CA GLN A 15 -15.82 -34.94 11.99
C GLN A 15 -15.05 -33.72 12.50
N TYR A 16 -15.13 -33.42 13.80
CA TYR A 16 -14.36 -32.37 14.48
C TYR A 16 -14.51 -30.96 13.91
N ALA A 17 -15.57 -30.67 13.15
CA ALA A 17 -15.79 -29.34 12.59
C ALA A 17 -15.89 -28.26 13.68
N ILE A 18 -16.44 -28.59 14.86
CA ILE A 18 -16.51 -27.65 15.99
C ILE A 18 -15.12 -27.27 16.52
N ILE A 19 -14.18 -28.22 16.53
CA ILE A 19 -12.81 -28.00 17.01
C ILE A 19 -12.06 -27.10 16.02
N ILE A 20 -12.21 -27.37 14.73
CA ILE A 20 -11.59 -26.57 13.66
C ILE A 20 -12.12 -25.12 13.72
N LEU A 21 -13.44 -24.94 13.79
CA LEU A 21 -14.04 -23.60 13.87
C LEU A 21 -13.65 -22.86 15.16
N ALA A 22 -13.63 -23.56 16.30
CA ALA A 22 -13.19 -22.96 17.56
C ALA A 22 -11.71 -22.53 17.49
N ALA A 23 -10.84 -23.33 16.87
CA ALA A 23 -9.43 -22.96 16.68
C ALA A 23 -9.28 -21.69 15.85
N VAL A 24 -10.04 -21.53 14.75
CA VAL A 24 -10.03 -20.31 13.94
C VAL A 24 -10.44 -19.09 14.76
N VAL A 25 -11.52 -19.19 15.55
CA VAL A 25 -11.99 -18.09 16.40
C VAL A 25 -10.95 -17.71 17.46
N ILE A 26 -10.30 -18.70 18.08
CA ILE A 26 -9.23 -18.46 19.08
C ILE A 26 -8.02 -17.79 18.43
N VAL A 27 -7.57 -18.29 17.28
CA VAL A 27 -6.43 -17.70 16.56
C VAL A 27 -6.73 -16.26 16.17
N ARG A 28 -7.93 -15.97 15.66
CA ARG A 28 -8.37 -14.61 15.33
C ARG A 28 -8.42 -13.70 16.56
N LEU A 29 -8.90 -14.20 17.69
CA LEU A 29 -8.91 -13.45 18.95
C LEU A 29 -7.47 -13.11 19.40
N LEU A 30 -6.56 -14.08 19.35
CA LEU A 30 -5.16 -13.89 19.75
C LEU A 30 -4.39 -12.96 18.80
N SER A 31 -4.65 -13.02 17.49
CA SER A 31 -4.00 -12.15 16.51
C SER A 31 -4.50 -10.71 16.52
N SER A 32 -5.78 -10.48 16.86
CA SER A 32 -6.39 -9.14 16.86
C SER A 32 -6.14 -8.32 18.13
N LEU A 33 -5.80 -8.97 19.26
CA LEU A 33 -5.53 -8.30 20.53
C LEU A 33 -4.30 -7.36 20.50
N PRO A 34 -3.16 -7.72 19.88
CA PRO A 34 -2.01 -6.82 19.73
C PRO A 34 -2.32 -5.60 18.86
N LEU A 35 -3.06 -5.77 17.77
CA LEU A 35 -3.43 -4.68 16.86
C LEU A 35 -4.31 -3.62 17.54
N ALA A 36 -5.09 -4.00 18.57
CA ALA A 36 -5.86 -3.05 19.38
C ALA A 36 -5.01 -2.06 20.18
N LYS A 37 -3.70 -2.28 20.33
CA LYS A 37 -2.80 -1.41 21.11
C LYS A 37 -2.00 -0.42 20.27
N GLN A 38 -1.92 -0.57 18.94
CA GLN A 38 -1.05 0.23 18.05
C GLN A 38 -1.65 1.55 17.55
N THR A 39 -2.81 1.96 18.05
CA THR A 39 -3.75 2.83 17.31
C THR A 39 -3.43 4.33 17.21
N TYR A 40 -2.24 4.83 17.54
CA TYR A 40 -2.10 6.29 17.72
C TYR A 40 -0.83 6.96 17.19
N GLY A 41 0.13 6.23 16.60
CA GLY A 41 1.35 6.84 16.05
C GLY A 41 2.20 7.60 17.09
N PHE A 42 2.05 7.24 18.37
CA PHE A 42 2.84 7.75 19.49
C PHE A 42 3.67 6.62 20.07
N ASP A 43 4.92 6.94 20.41
CA ASP A 43 5.94 5.96 20.79
C ASP A 43 5.74 5.47 22.25
N SER A 44 5.10 6.30 23.08
CA SER A 44 4.80 5.99 24.49
C SER A 44 3.31 6.03 24.84
N ALA A 45 2.91 5.23 25.84
CA ALA A 45 1.54 5.26 26.38
C ALA A 45 1.21 6.63 27.03
N THR A 46 2.20 7.30 27.60
CA THR A 46 2.10 8.62 28.22
C THR A 46 1.83 9.74 27.22
N GLU A 47 2.47 9.72 26.04
CA GLU A 47 2.18 10.69 24.97
C GLU A 47 0.76 10.54 24.44
N ARG A 48 0.28 9.29 24.37
CA ARG A 48 -1.07 8.96 23.93
C ARG A 48 -2.13 9.46 24.91
N GLU A 49 -1.93 9.26 26.21
CA GLU A 49 -2.84 9.79 27.24
C GLU A 49 -2.92 11.32 27.17
N LYS A 50 -1.77 12.00 27.06
CA LYS A 50 -1.73 13.46 26.87
C LYS A 50 -2.43 13.92 25.60
N TYR A 51 -2.29 13.20 24.49
CA TYR A 51 -3.03 13.51 23.27
C TYR A 51 -4.55 13.39 23.49
N PHE A 52 -5.01 12.34 24.16
CA PHE A 52 -6.42 12.17 24.48
C PHE A 52 -6.98 13.29 25.36
N GLU A 53 -6.20 13.78 26.32
CA GLU A 53 -6.57 14.94 27.13
C GLU A 53 -6.75 16.21 26.28
N ILE A 54 -5.85 16.43 25.31
CA ILE A 54 -5.86 17.61 24.43
C ILE A 54 -7.01 17.56 23.41
N ILE A 55 -7.28 16.41 22.79
CA ILE A 55 -8.29 16.28 21.75
C ILE A 55 -9.71 16.12 22.29
N SER A 56 -9.89 15.57 23.50
CA SER A 56 -11.20 15.35 24.15
C SER A 56 -12.19 16.52 24.01
N PRO A 57 -11.83 17.80 24.27
CA PRO A 57 -12.75 18.93 24.12
C PRO A 57 -13.18 19.23 22.68
N PHE A 58 -12.43 18.77 21.68
CA PHE A 58 -12.72 19.00 20.25
C PHE A 58 -13.68 17.95 19.67
N ILE A 59 -13.81 16.79 20.30
CA ILE A 59 -14.56 15.64 19.77
C ILE A 59 -16.04 15.96 19.47
N GLY A 60 -16.57 15.38 18.38
CA GLY A 60 -17.95 15.56 17.93
C GLY A 60 -18.08 16.64 16.84
N ALA A 61 -19.28 17.20 16.66
CA ALA A 61 -19.56 18.13 15.57
C ALA A 61 -18.56 19.30 15.52
N VAL A 62 -18.14 19.66 14.30
CA VAL A 62 -17.33 20.83 14.01
C VAL A 62 -18.18 22.08 14.26
N THR A 63 -17.67 22.97 15.10
CA THR A 63 -18.31 24.26 15.45
C THR A 63 -17.26 25.35 15.35
N GLU A 64 -17.70 26.58 15.08
CA GLU A 64 -16.81 27.76 14.95
C GLU A 64 -15.96 27.97 16.21
N GLU A 65 -16.54 27.77 17.40
CA GLU A 65 -15.81 27.83 18.68
C GLU A 65 -14.64 26.84 18.76
N LYS A 66 -14.81 25.63 18.20
CA LYS A 66 -13.76 24.61 18.21
C LYS A 66 -12.66 24.89 17.17
N THR A 67 -13.01 25.46 16.03
CA THR A 67 -12.02 25.86 15.02
C THR A 67 -11.19 27.04 15.54
N ASP A 68 -11.83 28.04 16.14
CA ASP A 68 -11.14 29.20 16.74
C ASP A 68 -10.18 28.76 17.85
N ARG A 69 -10.60 27.82 18.69
CA ARG A 69 -9.76 27.25 19.74
C ARG A 69 -8.57 26.45 19.18
N ALA A 70 -8.75 25.76 18.05
CA ALA A 70 -7.66 25.05 17.38
C ALA A 70 -6.63 26.02 16.79
N ASP A 71 -7.09 27.11 16.17
CA ASP A 71 -6.23 28.18 15.67
C ASP A 71 -5.49 28.92 16.80
N GLU A 72 -6.13 29.11 17.97
CA GLU A 72 -5.47 29.64 19.15
C GLU A 72 -4.32 28.72 19.62
N LEU A 73 -4.57 27.41 19.69
CA LEU A 73 -3.57 26.39 20.04
C LEU A 73 -2.38 26.37 19.07
N GLU A 74 -2.64 26.45 17.76
CA GLU A 74 -1.58 26.53 16.74
C GLU A 74 -0.77 27.83 16.88
N ASN A 75 -1.44 28.96 17.12
CA ASN A 75 -0.78 30.25 17.32
C ASN A 75 0.07 30.27 18.60
N GLN A 76 -0.40 29.67 19.69
CA GLN A 76 0.37 29.52 20.93
C GLN A 76 1.63 28.67 20.69
N LEU A 77 1.51 27.55 19.96
CA LEU A 77 2.64 26.71 19.60
C LEU A 77 3.65 27.46 18.72
N LYS A 78 3.18 28.13 17.67
CA LYS A 78 4.02 28.91 16.75
C LYS A 78 4.77 30.03 17.47
N THR A 79 4.09 30.74 18.37
CA THR A 79 4.70 31.80 19.19
C THR A 79 5.75 31.24 20.13
N ALA A 80 5.47 30.12 20.80
CA ALA A 80 6.42 29.45 21.68
C ALA A 80 7.66 28.94 20.92
N SER A 81 7.49 28.33 19.74
CA SER A 81 8.61 27.91 18.88
C SER A 81 9.46 29.10 18.42
N GLN A 82 8.84 30.18 17.94
CA GLN A 82 9.58 31.37 17.52
C GLN A 82 10.33 32.06 18.67
N GLN A 83 9.76 32.09 19.88
CA GLN A 83 10.43 32.66 21.04
C GLN A 83 11.57 31.76 21.53
N TYR A 84 11.42 30.44 21.42
CA TYR A 84 12.47 29.47 21.71
C TYR A 84 13.64 29.56 20.71
N ASP A 85 13.37 29.66 19.40
CA ASP A 85 14.41 29.84 18.38
C ASP A 85 15.20 31.15 18.63
N LYS A 86 14.50 32.25 18.92
CA LYS A 86 15.14 33.53 19.31
C LYS A 86 16.00 33.41 20.57
N LEU A 87 15.60 32.57 21.53
CA LEU A 87 16.38 32.30 22.73
C LEU A 87 17.66 31.52 22.43
N ILE A 88 17.61 30.56 21.51
CA ILE A 88 18.78 29.84 21.01
C ILE A 88 19.73 30.82 20.31
N ASP A 89 19.22 31.68 19.42
CA ASP A 89 20.03 32.68 18.72
C ASP A 89 20.71 33.64 19.70
N GLN A 90 19.97 34.15 20.69
CA GLN A 90 20.53 35.03 21.72
C GLN A 90 21.62 34.35 22.56
N ARG A 91 21.50 33.04 22.81
CA ARG A 91 22.52 32.25 23.49
C ARG A 91 23.77 32.07 22.61
N LEU A 92 23.60 31.71 21.33
CA LEU A 92 24.69 31.54 20.38
C LEU A 92 25.47 32.84 20.16
N GLU A 93 24.77 33.97 20.15
CA GLU A 93 25.34 35.32 20.06
C GLU A 93 25.91 35.84 21.40
N HIS A 94 25.91 35.03 22.46
CA HIS A 94 26.39 35.38 23.82
C HIS A 94 25.69 36.60 24.45
N LYS A 95 24.45 36.89 24.03
CA LYS A 95 23.63 38.01 24.54
C LYS A 95 22.93 37.72 25.87
N ILE A 96 22.78 36.44 26.22
CA ILE A 96 22.19 35.96 27.47
C ILE A 96 23.11 34.93 28.13
N SER A 97 23.09 34.84 29.47
CA SER A 97 23.85 33.81 30.19
C SER A 97 23.18 32.44 30.12
N ASP A 98 23.95 31.36 30.33
CA ASP A 98 23.39 29.99 30.38
C ASP A 98 22.31 29.85 31.46
N ILE A 99 22.44 30.55 32.60
CA ILE A 99 21.46 30.52 33.68
C ILE A 99 20.14 31.17 33.25
N GLU A 100 20.21 32.35 32.61
CA GLU A 100 19.04 33.04 32.08
C GLU A 100 18.37 32.27 30.95
N TYR A 101 19.15 31.57 30.12
CA TYR A 101 18.64 30.66 29.10
C TYR A 101 17.82 29.52 29.73
N TYR A 102 18.35 28.83 30.75
CA TYR A 102 17.63 27.74 31.40
C TYR A 102 16.36 28.20 32.15
N GLU A 103 16.35 29.42 32.70
CA GLU A 103 15.16 29.98 33.34
C GLU A 103 14.06 30.34 32.33
N GLN A 104 14.43 30.95 31.19
CA GLN A 104 13.48 31.31 30.15
C GLN A 104 12.99 30.10 29.35
N MET A 105 13.83 29.08 29.16
CA MET A 105 13.46 27.83 28.51
C MET A 105 12.29 27.12 29.21
N LYS A 106 12.27 27.11 30.56
CA LYS A 106 11.21 26.47 31.36
C LYS A 106 9.81 27.03 31.07
N LEU A 107 9.72 28.24 30.53
CA LEU A 107 8.44 28.87 30.16
C LEU A 107 7.83 28.23 28.91
N TYR A 108 8.66 27.78 27.96
CA TYR A 108 8.22 27.25 26.66
C TYR A 108 8.28 25.72 26.57
N GLU A 109 9.13 25.10 27.40
CA GLU A 109 9.31 23.65 27.47
C GLU A 109 7.99 22.86 27.61
N PRO A 110 6.99 23.25 28.43
CA PRO A 110 5.74 22.50 28.54
C PRO A 110 4.96 22.42 27.22
N THR A 111 4.92 23.52 26.45
CA THR A 111 4.20 23.60 25.17
C THR A 111 4.94 22.86 24.07
N LEU A 112 6.27 22.99 24.02
CA LEU A 112 7.10 22.31 23.02
C LEU A 112 7.15 20.79 23.24
N ASN A 113 7.07 20.33 24.50
CA ASN A 113 7.04 18.91 24.84
C ASN A 113 5.73 18.21 24.38
N ILE A 114 4.66 18.97 24.12
CA ILE A 114 3.39 18.46 23.57
C ILE A 114 3.14 18.90 22.11
N LYS A 115 4.18 19.41 21.43
CA LYS A 115 4.10 19.91 20.04
C LYS A 115 3.41 18.90 19.11
N LYS A 116 3.88 17.65 19.11
CA LYS A 116 3.37 16.56 18.25
C LYS A 116 1.87 16.30 18.47
N GLN A 117 1.41 16.42 19.71
CA GLN A 117 0.00 16.22 20.08
C GLN A 117 -0.87 17.41 19.65
N ILE A 118 -0.37 18.64 19.78
CA ILE A 118 -1.06 19.85 19.33
C ILE A 118 -1.20 19.84 17.82
N GLU A 119 -0.10 19.61 17.08
CA GLU A 119 -0.10 19.55 15.60
C GLU A 119 -1.09 18.51 15.10
N LYS A 120 -1.10 17.31 15.69
CA LYS A 120 -2.05 16.26 15.34
C LYS A 120 -3.51 16.66 15.64
N THR A 121 -3.75 17.36 16.74
CA THR A 121 -5.11 17.80 17.11
C THR A 121 -5.62 18.86 16.13
N VAL A 122 -4.80 19.84 15.80
CA VAL A 122 -5.14 20.89 14.82
C VAL A 122 -5.42 20.27 13.45
N GLU A 123 -4.59 19.32 13.04
CA GLU A 123 -4.78 18.60 11.78
C GLU A 123 -6.11 17.83 11.76
N GLN A 124 -6.48 17.13 12.84
CA GLN A 124 -7.78 16.44 12.91
C GLN A 124 -8.97 17.40 12.85
N VAL A 125 -8.88 18.57 13.48
CA VAL A 125 -9.95 19.57 13.43
C VAL A 125 -10.10 20.15 12.02
N ARG A 126 -8.98 20.49 11.36
CA ARG A 126 -8.97 20.98 9.98
C ARG A 126 -9.52 19.97 8.99
N GLN A 127 -9.06 18.72 9.07
CA GLN A 127 -9.56 17.64 8.23
C GLN A 127 -11.07 17.43 8.44
N ALA A 128 -11.55 17.46 9.69
CA ALA A 128 -12.97 17.31 9.97
C ALA A 128 -13.81 18.48 9.41
N GLN A 129 -13.26 19.70 9.45
CA GLN A 129 -13.89 20.89 8.88
C GLN A 129 -13.98 20.80 7.35
N GLU A 130 -12.89 20.44 6.67
CA GLU A 130 -12.86 20.25 5.21
C GLU A 130 -13.86 19.17 4.76
N ARG A 131 -13.96 18.08 5.54
CA ARG A 131 -14.81 16.93 5.25
C ARG A 131 -16.26 17.10 5.71
N GLN A 132 -16.57 18.17 6.43
CA GLN A 132 -17.87 18.39 7.09
C GLN A 132 -18.32 17.17 7.92
N CYS A 133 -17.42 16.60 8.72
CA CYS A 133 -17.69 15.41 9.54
C CYS A 133 -17.40 15.65 11.03
N ASP A 134 -17.85 14.74 11.90
CA ASP A 134 -17.53 14.80 13.32
C ASP A 134 -16.02 14.59 13.56
N ILE A 135 -15.47 15.31 14.52
CA ILE A 135 -14.08 15.18 14.94
C ILE A 135 -13.94 13.87 15.74
N LEU A 136 -13.16 12.94 15.18
CA LEU A 136 -12.76 11.70 15.84
C LEU A 136 -11.39 11.85 16.49
N PRO A 137 -11.14 11.17 17.62
CA PRO A 137 -9.82 11.16 18.22
C PRO A 137 -8.78 10.40 17.37
N VAL A 138 -9.21 9.63 16.37
CA VAL A 138 -8.38 8.69 15.61
C VAL A 138 -8.69 8.77 14.12
N SER A 139 -7.64 8.94 13.32
CA SER A 139 -7.71 8.97 11.86
C SER A 139 -7.61 7.57 11.22
N TYR A 140 -6.98 6.62 11.92
CA TYR A 140 -6.70 5.26 11.45
C TYR A 140 -7.19 4.19 12.43
N ILE A 141 -8.11 3.34 11.99
CA ILE A 141 -8.65 2.23 12.79
C ILE A 141 -8.19 0.91 12.12
N PRO A 142 -7.18 0.20 12.66
CA PRO A 142 -6.58 -0.96 12.02
C PRO A 142 -7.58 -2.03 11.57
N ILE A 143 -8.64 -2.28 12.36
CA ILE A 143 -9.65 -3.30 12.03
C ILE A 143 -10.50 -2.90 10.82
N ILE A 144 -10.72 -1.61 10.62
CA ILE A 144 -11.52 -1.06 9.51
C ILE A 144 -10.63 -0.86 8.27
N CYS A 145 -9.38 -0.43 8.48
CA CYS A 145 -8.44 -0.12 7.42
C CYS A 145 -7.73 -1.35 6.84
N ASP A 146 -7.66 -2.46 7.57
CA ASP A 146 -7.16 -3.74 7.06
C ASP A 146 -8.28 -4.48 6.32
N ALA A 147 -8.27 -4.38 4.98
CA ALA A 147 -9.23 -5.06 4.10
C ALA A 147 -8.83 -6.51 3.74
N SER A 148 -7.86 -7.10 4.43
CA SER A 148 -7.43 -8.46 4.14
C SER A 148 -8.52 -9.50 4.42
N ALA A 149 -8.60 -10.51 3.55
CA ALA A 149 -9.47 -11.66 3.77
C ALA A 149 -8.89 -12.57 4.87
N ASP A 150 -9.75 -13.12 5.74
CA ASP A 150 -9.33 -14.12 6.73
C ASP A 150 -9.09 -15.49 6.04
N TYR A 151 -7.91 -15.65 5.45
CA TYR A 151 -7.54 -16.88 4.73
C TYR A 151 -7.64 -18.14 5.58
N LEU A 152 -7.37 -18.03 6.88
CA LEU A 152 -7.51 -19.13 7.83
C LEU A 152 -8.98 -19.59 7.93
N PHE A 153 -9.92 -18.64 7.96
CA PHE A 153 -11.35 -18.96 8.01
C PHE A 153 -11.81 -19.57 6.69
N VAL A 154 -11.37 -19.03 5.56
CA VAL A 154 -11.72 -19.63 4.26
C VAL A 154 -11.17 -21.05 4.13
N LEU A 155 -9.90 -21.27 4.51
CA LEU A 155 -9.31 -22.60 4.53
C LEU A 155 -10.16 -23.55 5.38
N ALA A 156 -10.59 -23.13 6.57
CA ALA A 156 -11.46 -23.93 7.43
C ALA A 156 -12.82 -24.26 6.78
N ILE A 157 -13.47 -23.30 6.11
CA ILE A 157 -14.71 -23.53 5.35
C ILE A 157 -14.48 -24.60 4.28
N CYS A 158 -13.44 -24.44 3.47
CA CYS A 158 -13.09 -25.36 2.39
C CYS A 158 -12.80 -26.76 2.93
N LEU A 159 -12.04 -26.88 4.02
CA LEU A 159 -11.72 -28.14 4.68
C LEU A 159 -12.98 -28.86 5.18
N ILE A 160 -13.80 -28.18 5.99
CA ILE A 160 -14.99 -28.78 6.62
C ILE A 160 -16.01 -29.20 5.55
N CYS A 161 -16.28 -28.32 4.58
CA CYS A 161 -17.21 -28.61 3.49
C CYS A 161 -16.73 -29.80 2.66
N SER A 162 -15.46 -29.83 2.29
CA SER A 162 -14.90 -30.89 1.44
C SER A 162 -14.82 -32.23 2.17
N LEU A 163 -14.31 -32.25 3.40
CA LEU A 163 -14.20 -33.46 4.22
C LEU A 163 -15.56 -34.09 4.48
N SER A 164 -16.59 -33.29 4.78
CA SER A 164 -17.93 -33.79 5.08
C SER A 164 -18.58 -34.52 3.90
N VAL A 165 -18.29 -34.11 2.66
CA VAL A 165 -18.79 -34.74 1.44
C VAL A 165 -17.96 -35.96 1.08
N ILE A 166 -16.63 -35.83 1.11
CA ILE A 166 -15.69 -36.83 0.59
C ILE A 166 -15.58 -38.04 1.49
N THR A 167 -15.68 -37.86 2.81
CA THR A 167 -15.67 -38.98 3.77
C THR A 167 -16.75 -40.03 3.49
N GLU A 168 -17.89 -39.64 2.91
CA GLU A 168 -18.93 -40.61 2.50
C GLU A 168 -18.56 -41.38 1.24
N TYR A 169 -17.75 -40.77 0.36
CA TYR A 169 -17.25 -41.41 -0.85
C TYR A 169 -16.13 -42.39 -0.54
N THR A 170 -15.16 -42.00 0.30
CA THR A 170 -14.05 -42.85 0.71
C THR A 170 -14.51 -44.04 1.54
N SER A 171 -15.44 -43.84 2.47
CA SER A 171 -16.04 -44.91 3.27
C SER A 171 -17.07 -45.76 2.52
N LYS A 172 -17.37 -45.45 1.24
CA LYS A 172 -18.43 -46.06 0.42
C LYS A 172 -19.85 -45.96 1.00
N THR A 173 -20.03 -45.34 2.17
CA THR A 173 -21.33 -45.13 2.83
C THR A 173 -22.31 -44.36 1.95
N ARG A 174 -21.81 -43.50 1.06
CA ARG A 174 -22.62 -42.76 0.08
C ARG A 174 -23.44 -43.68 -0.82
N TYR A 175 -22.85 -44.81 -1.26
CA TYR A 175 -23.53 -45.75 -2.14
C TYR A 175 -24.72 -46.42 -1.45
N ILE A 176 -24.61 -46.67 -0.14
CA ILE A 176 -25.68 -47.23 0.69
C ILE A 176 -26.80 -46.18 0.87
N LEU A 177 -26.45 -44.94 1.22
CA LEU A 177 -27.41 -43.84 1.36
C LEU A 177 -28.19 -43.58 0.06
N CYS A 178 -27.55 -43.81 -1.10
CA CYS A 178 -28.18 -43.65 -2.40
C CYS A 178 -29.18 -44.78 -2.77
N THR A 179 -29.36 -45.81 -1.96
CA THR A 179 -30.35 -46.87 -2.24
C THR A 179 -31.79 -46.46 -1.95
N THR A 180 -31.99 -45.40 -1.16
CA THR A 180 -33.33 -44.90 -0.81
C THR A 180 -33.54 -43.46 -1.30
N PRO A 181 -34.75 -43.08 -1.74
CA PRO A 181 -35.03 -41.71 -2.19
C PRO A 181 -34.87 -40.67 -1.07
N ALA A 182 -35.15 -41.06 0.19
CA ALA A 182 -34.89 -40.21 1.36
C ALA A 182 -33.39 -40.06 1.66
N GLY A 183 -32.58 -41.10 1.44
CA GLY A 183 -31.13 -41.04 1.60
C GLY A 183 -30.40 -40.27 0.49
N GLN A 184 -31.00 -40.12 -0.69
CA GLN A 184 -30.43 -39.35 -1.81
C GLN A 184 -30.52 -37.83 -1.62
N SER A 185 -31.73 -37.25 -1.67
CA SER A 185 -31.90 -35.79 -1.61
C SER A 185 -32.02 -35.26 -0.20
N ARG A 186 -32.79 -35.92 0.68
CA ARG A 186 -33.05 -35.35 2.03
C ARG A 186 -31.82 -35.40 2.92
N SER A 187 -30.97 -36.41 2.83
CA SER A 187 -29.68 -36.44 3.55
C SER A 187 -28.71 -35.38 3.01
N MET A 188 -28.60 -35.22 1.67
CA MET A 188 -27.74 -34.18 1.09
C MET A 188 -28.25 -32.76 1.42
N ALA A 189 -29.56 -32.53 1.38
CA ALA A 189 -30.18 -31.27 1.77
C ALA A 189 -29.95 -30.97 3.26
N ALA A 190 -30.08 -31.98 4.13
CA ALA A 190 -29.79 -31.82 5.55
C ALA A 190 -28.32 -31.48 5.81
N LYS A 191 -27.39 -32.17 5.13
CA LYS A 191 -25.95 -31.90 5.22
C LYS A 191 -25.59 -30.48 4.77
N THR A 192 -26.07 -30.08 3.59
CA THR A 192 -25.82 -28.73 3.06
C THR A 192 -26.36 -27.66 4.00
N ALA A 193 -27.58 -27.84 4.53
CA ALA A 193 -28.13 -26.94 5.52
C ALA A 193 -27.30 -26.87 6.81
N VAL A 194 -26.79 -28.01 7.32
CA VAL A 194 -25.92 -28.04 8.51
C VAL A 194 -24.60 -27.30 8.26
N LEU A 195 -23.97 -27.51 7.10
CA LEU A 195 -22.71 -26.86 6.75
C LEU A 195 -22.88 -25.34 6.62
N LEU A 196 -23.92 -24.89 5.90
CA LEU A 196 -24.22 -23.47 5.76
C LEU A 196 -24.53 -22.82 7.11
N LEU A 197 -25.31 -23.50 7.96
CA LEU A 197 -25.60 -23.03 9.30
C LEU A 197 -24.33 -22.92 10.17
N ALA A 198 -23.45 -23.92 10.10
CA ALA A 198 -22.19 -23.91 10.86
C ALA A 198 -21.27 -22.77 10.42
N VAL A 199 -21.16 -22.53 9.12
CA VAL A 199 -20.37 -21.43 8.55
C VAL A 199 -20.98 -20.07 8.92
N ALA A 200 -22.30 -19.93 8.84
CA ALA A 200 -22.99 -18.70 9.24
C ALA A 200 -22.78 -18.38 10.73
N VAL A 201 -22.92 -19.37 11.62
CA VAL A 201 -22.66 -19.20 13.05
C VAL A 201 -21.21 -18.84 13.31
N ALA A 202 -20.25 -19.50 12.65
CA ALA A 202 -18.83 -19.16 12.80
C ALA A 202 -18.50 -17.74 12.30
N SER A 203 -19.09 -17.33 11.18
CA SER A 203 -18.95 -15.95 10.67
C SER A 203 -19.46 -14.94 11.68
N VAL A 204 -20.63 -15.17 12.29
CA VAL A 204 -21.19 -14.27 13.31
C VAL A 204 -20.32 -14.22 14.57
N LEU A 205 -19.72 -15.35 14.98
CA LEU A 205 -18.78 -15.37 16.10
C LEU A 205 -17.50 -14.58 15.80
N LEU A 206 -16.95 -14.69 14.59
CA LEU A 206 -15.81 -13.90 14.16
C LEU A 206 -16.16 -12.41 14.11
N SER A 207 -17.34 -12.05 13.61
CA SER A 207 -17.86 -10.68 13.67
C SER A 207 -17.94 -10.17 15.12
N ALA A 208 -18.38 -11.00 16.07
CA ALA A 208 -18.44 -10.61 17.48
C ALA A 208 -17.03 -10.36 18.07
N VAL A 209 -16.02 -11.14 17.66
CA VAL A 209 -14.61 -10.91 18.03
C VAL A 209 -14.10 -9.60 17.43
N GLU A 210 -14.35 -9.34 16.14
CA GLU A 210 -13.97 -8.07 15.50
C GLU A 210 -14.65 -6.86 16.17
N GLY A 211 -15.93 -6.99 16.52
CA GLY A 211 -16.67 -5.95 17.24
C GLY A 211 -16.15 -5.71 18.66
N TYR A 212 -15.77 -6.77 19.37
CA TYR A 212 -15.12 -6.65 20.68
C TYR A 212 -13.77 -5.92 20.57
N CYS A 213 -12.93 -6.27 19.59
CA CYS A 213 -11.65 -5.59 19.38
C CYS A 213 -11.84 -4.13 18.93
N LEU A 214 -12.85 -3.85 18.10
CA LEU A 214 -13.22 -2.48 17.72
C LEU A 214 -13.64 -1.67 18.94
N SER A 215 -14.43 -2.25 19.86
CA SER A 215 -14.83 -1.56 21.10
C SER A 215 -13.65 -1.22 22.04
N LYS A 216 -12.51 -1.91 21.90
CA LYS A 216 -11.27 -1.60 22.62
C LYS A 216 -10.45 -0.50 21.96
N GLN A 217 -10.57 -0.34 20.65
CA GLN A 217 -9.92 0.74 19.90
C GLN A 217 -10.74 2.04 19.94
N LEU A 218 -12.07 1.91 19.86
CA LEU A 218 -13.00 3.03 19.75
C LEU A 218 -14.20 2.80 20.69
N PRO A 219 -14.38 3.63 21.73
CA PRO A 219 -15.56 3.62 22.58
C PRO A 219 -16.89 3.66 21.79
N PHE A 220 -17.93 3.04 22.35
CA PHE A 220 -19.25 2.91 21.71
C PHE A 220 -19.90 4.25 21.35
N GLU A 221 -19.56 5.34 22.04
CA GLU A 221 -20.08 6.68 21.77
C GLU A 221 -19.75 7.14 20.35
N TYR A 222 -18.57 6.79 19.84
CA TYR A 222 -18.12 7.17 18.50
C TYR A 222 -18.69 6.29 17.39
N TRP A 223 -19.40 5.21 17.71
CA TRP A 223 -19.98 4.33 16.68
C TRP A 223 -21.12 5.01 15.91
N ALA A 224 -21.74 6.04 16.50
CA ALA A 224 -22.76 6.85 15.86
C ALA A 224 -22.20 7.87 14.87
N TYR A 225 -20.89 8.17 14.94
CA TYR A 225 -20.26 9.20 14.13
C TYR A 225 -20.07 8.72 12.70
N SER A 226 -19.97 9.67 11.77
CA SER A 226 -19.79 9.40 10.35
C SER A 226 -18.48 8.65 10.08
N ALA A 227 -18.55 7.62 9.25
CA ALA A 227 -17.38 6.86 8.80
C ALA A 227 -16.40 7.72 7.96
N ARG A 228 -16.87 8.84 7.37
CA ARG A 228 -16.03 9.81 6.64
C ARG A 228 -14.95 10.47 7.50
N GLY A 229 -15.06 10.40 8.82
CA GLY A 229 -14.01 10.88 9.73
C GLY A 229 -12.75 10.00 9.72
N ILE A 230 -12.80 8.79 9.14
CA ILE A 230 -11.64 7.93 8.92
C ILE A 230 -11.01 8.30 7.58
N GLU A 231 -9.69 8.49 7.54
CA GLU A 231 -8.95 9.03 6.39
C GLU A 231 -9.19 8.27 5.08
N ILE A 232 -9.12 6.93 5.11
CA ILE A 232 -9.34 6.05 3.94
C ILE A 232 -10.80 6.09 3.44
N MET A 233 -11.72 6.61 4.25
CA MET A 233 -13.15 6.67 3.97
C MET A 233 -13.65 8.08 3.64
N THR A 234 -12.73 9.04 3.50
CA THR A 234 -13.05 10.45 3.24
C THR A 234 -14.03 10.63 2.06
N ASN A 235 -13.74 9.95 0.95
CA ASN A 235 -14.57 10.00 -0.27
C ASN A 235 -15.58 8.84 -0.36
N CYS A 236 -16.01 8.28 0.77
CA CYS A 236 -17.00 7.21 0.76
C CYS A 236 -18.33 7.70 0.16
N THR A 237 -18.84 6.95 -0.83
CA THR A 237 -20.13 7.23 -1.49
C THR A 237 -21.33 7.04 -0.56
N ALA A 238 -21.16 6.36 0.58
CA ALA A 238 -22.21 6.05 1.54
C ALA A 238 -22.07 6.92 2.81
N GLU A 239 -23.15 7.62 3.18
CA GLU A 239 -23.25 8.31 4.47
C GLU A 239 -23.62 7.30 5.56
N LEU A 240 -22.63 6.55 6.01
CA LEU A 240 -22.79 5.53 7.06
C LEU A 240 -22.10 5.97 8.34
N SER A 241 -22.72 5.65 9.48
CA SER A 241 -22.02 5.69 10.77
C SER A 241 -21.00 4.56 10.86
N ILE A 242 -20.00 4.68 11.73
CA ILE A 242 -18.98 3.63 11.95
C ILE A 242 -19.64 2.30 12.35
N GLY A 243 -20.69 2.34 13.19
CA GLY A 243 -21.47 1.15 13.53
C GLY A 243 -22.27 0.59 12.35
N GLY A 244 -22.85 1.46 11.51
CA GLY A 244 -23.54 1.05 10.29
C GLY A 244 -22.61 0.38 9.29
N LEU A 245 -21.43 0.96 9.08
CA LEU A 245 -20.35 0.41 8.27
C LEU A 245 -19.93 -0.97 8.76
N PHE A 246 -19.73 -1.12 10.07
CA PHE A 246 -19.38 -2.39 10.69
C PHE A 246 -20.45 -3.44 10.37
N ILE A 247 -21.72 -3.16 10.64
CA ILE A 247 -22.82 -4.11 10.40
C ILE A 247 -22.90 -4.51 8.92
N GLN A 248 -22.85 -3.54 8.00
CA GLN A 248 -22.92 -3.83 6.56
C GLN A 248 -21.72 -4.66 6.09
N THR A 249 -20.52 -4.36 6.57
CA THR A 249 -19.32 -5.14 6.30
C THR A 249 -19.47 -6.59 6.75
N GLN A 250 -19.99 -6.82 7.96
CA GLN A 250 -20.20 -8.17 8.47
C GLN A 250 -21.26 -8.94 7.66
N LEU A 251 -22.30 -8.26 7.15
CA LEU A 251 -23.28 -8.87 6.26
C LEU A 251 -22.66 -9.31 4.92
N ILE A 252 -21.78 -8.49 4.34
CA ILE A 252 -21.07 -8.83 3.10
C ILE A 252 -20.17 -10.04 3.31
N LYS A 253 -19.38 -10.06 4.40
CA LYS A 253 -18.54 -11.20 4.79
C LYS A 253 -19.36 -12.48 5.00
N LEU A 254 -20.54 -12.38 5.61
CA LEU A 254 -21.44 -13.52 5.80
C LEU A 254 -21.92 -14.10 4.45
N VAL A 255 -22.35 -13.24 3.52
CA VAL A 255 -22.79 -13.65 2.17
C VAL A 255 -21.65 -14.32 1.41
N GLY A 256 -20.45 -13.76 1.45
CA GLY A 256 -19.27 -14.38 0.85
C GLY A 256 -18.95 -15.75 1.46
N SER A 257 -19.17 -15.93 2.76
CA SER A 257 -18.84 -17.17 3.48
C SER A 257 -19.79 -18.28 3.05
N ILE A 258 -21.07 -17.95 2.93
CA ILE A 258 -22.12 -18.83 2.41
C ILE A 258 -21.84 -19.22 0.96
N PHE A 259 -21.41 -18.26 0.13
CA PHE A 259 -21.02 -18.52 -1.26
C PHE A 259 -19.86 -19.51 -1.33
N THR A 260 -18.78 -19.24 -0.59
CA THR A 260 -17.57 -20.09 -0.56
C THR A 260 -17.90 -21.52 -0.12
N ALA A 261 -18.70 -21.67 0.93
CA ALA A 261 -19.18 -22.97 1.41
C ALA A 261 -20.00 -23.71 0.34
N SER A 262 -20.91 -23.01 -0.35
CA SER A 262 -21.76 -23.59 -1.39
C SER A 262 -20.94 -24.09 -2.58
N VAL A 263 -19.93 -23.33 -3.01
CA VAL A 263 -19.01 -23.72 -4.08
C VAL A 263 -18.15 -24.92 -3.65
N ALA A 264 -17.60 -24.91 -2.43
CA ALA A 264 -16.79 -26.02 -1.91
C ALA A 264 -17.56 -27.35 -1.88
N ILE A 265 -18.82 -27.32 -1.45
CA ILE A 265 -19.69 -28.51 -1.47
C ILE A 265 -19.93 -28.97 -2.90
N LEU A 266 -20.21 -28.04 -3.83
CA LEU A 266 -20.46 -28.35 -5.23
C LEU A 266 -19.23 -29.01 -5.90
N ILE A 267 -18.05 -28.40 -5.78
CA ILE A 267 -16.81 -28.93 -6.35
C ILE A 267 -16.49 -30.30 -5.75
N SER A 268 -16.64 -30.46 -4.43
CA SER A 268 -16.44 -31.75 -3.75
C SER A 268 -17.35 -32.87 -4.27
N GLU A 269 -18.62 -32.58 -4.54
CA GLU A 269 -19.57 -33.55 -5.10
C GLU A 269 -19.28 -33.88 -6.58
N LEU A 270 -18.77 -32.91 -7.34
CA LEU A 270 -18.45 -33.06 -8.77
C LEU A 270 -17.17 -33.87 -9.00
N PHE A 271 -16.07 -33.45 -8.39
CA PHE A 271 -14.76 -34.05 -8.60
C PHE A 271 -14.50 -35.24 -7.68
N LYS A 272 -15.23 -35.35 -6.56
CA LYS A 272 -15.04 -36.40 -5.54
C LYS A 272 -13.59 -36.48 -5.06
N SER A 273 -12.90 -35.35 -5.09
CA SER A 273 -11.50 -35.20 -4.75
C SER A 273 -11.35 -34.05 -3.78
N TYR A 274 -10.61 -34.31 -2.71
CA TYR A 274 -10.37 -33.34 -1.64
C TYR A 274 -9.42 -32.26 -2.12
N ALA A 275 -8.35 -32.68 -2.81
CA ALA A 275 -7.37 -31.78 -3.38
C ALA A 275 -8.02 -30.80 -4.37
N ALA A 276 -8.90 -31.29 -5.24
CA ALA A 276 -9.57 -30.44 -6.22
C ALA A 276 -10.48 -29.37 -5.59
N SER A 277 -11.12 -29.66 -4.45
CA SER A 277 -12.02 -28.70 -3.79
C SER A 277 -11.27 -27.67 -2.95
N VAL A 278 -10.29 -28.12 -2.14
CA VAL A 278 -9.58 -27.23 -1.22
C VAL A 278 -8.54 -26.38 -1.96
N PHE A 279 -7.68 -26.99 -2.79
CA PHE A 279 -6.61 -26.24 -3.45
C PHE A 279 -7.17 -25.26 -4.49
N SER A 280 -8.18 -25.63 -5.28
CA SER A 280 -8.71 -24.70 -6.30
C SER A 280 -9.29 -23.43 -5.68
N LEU A 281 -10.07 -23.54 -4.60
CA LEU A 281 -10.70 -22.38 -3.98
C LEU A 281 -9.72 -21.50 -3.23
N VAL A 282 -8.77 -22.11 -2.51
CA VAL A 282 -7.74 -21.37 -1.78
C VAL A 282 -6.77 -20.69 -2.75
N THR A 283 -6.33 -21.39 -3.80
CA THR A 283 -5.42 -20.81 -4.81
C THR A 283 -6.08 -19.65 -5.55
N VAL A 284 -7.35 -19.79 -5.96
CA VAL A 284 -8.06 -18.68 -6.63
C VAL A 284 -8.12 -17.45 -5.72
N GLN A 285 -8.41 -17.61 -4.44
CA GLN A 285 -8.44 -16.49 -3.51
C GLN A 285 -7.09 -15.84 -3.29
N ILE A 286 -6.03 -16.63 -3.09
CA ILE A 286 -4.67 -16.09 -2.91
C ILE A 286 -4.22 -15.34 -4.17
N VAL A 287 -4.46 -15.89 -5.36
CA VAL A 287 -4.07 -15.27 -6.63
C VAL A 287 -4.84 -13.96 -6.84
N VAL A 288 -6.15 -13.97 -6.63
CA VAL A 288 -6.98 -12.76 -6.72
C VAL A 288 -6.53 -11.71 -5.71
N ASP A 289 -6.15 -12.14 -4.52
CA ASP A 289 -5.75 -11.24 -3.47
C ASP A 289 -4.35 -10.66 -3.66
N TYR A 290 -3.42 -11.39 -4.29
CA TYR A 290 -2.08 -10.94 -4.61
C TYR A 290 -2.07 -10.03 -5.84
N VAL A 291 -2.71 -10.46 -6.93
CA VAL A 291 -2.79 -9.70 -8.19
C VAL A 291 -3.73 -8.50 -8.06
N GLY A 292 -4.83 -8.65 -7.32
CA GLY A 292 -5.84 -7.61 -7.14
C GLY A 292 -5.62 -6.69 -5.94
N ASN A 293 -4.52 -6.81 -5.18
CA ASN A 293 -4.29 -5.93 -4.02
C ASN A 293 -3.96 -4.49 -4.42
N ARG A 294 -3.40 -4.29 -5.63
CA ARG A 294 -3.03 -2.96 -6.16
C ARG A 294 -4.18 -2.24 -6.88
N SER A 295 -5.38 -2.83 -6.95
CA SER A 295 -6.52 -2.27 -7.70
C SER A 295 -7.90 -2.71 -7.15
N ASN A 296 -8.97 -2.05 -7.61
CA ASN A 296 -10.36 -2.42 -7.27
C ASN A 296 -10.78 -3.83 -7.74
N LEU A 297 -9.96 -4.48 -8.59
CA LEU A 297 -10.29 -5.75 -9.23
C LEU A 297 -10.59 -6.85 -8.22
N SER A 298 -9.93 -6.85 -7.06
CA SER A 298 -10.20 -7.83 -6.00
C SER A 298 -11.63 -7.73 -5.44
N TYR A 299 -12.24 -6.54 -5.44
CA TYR A 299 -13.62 -6.31 -4.99
C TYR A 299 -14.67 -6.55 -6.10
N LEU A 300 -14.24 -6.61 -7.36
CA LEU A 300 -15.10 -6.95 -8.51
C LEU A 300 -15.29 -8.47 -8.69
N LEU A 301 -14.68 -9.27 -7.82
CA LEU A 301 -14.74 -10.72 -7.87
C LEU A 301 -15.61 -11.26 -6.73
N PRO A 302 -16.31 -12.40 -6.94
CA PRO A 302 -17.10 -13.06 -5.90
C PRO A 302 -16.35 -13.31 -4.59
N THR A 303 -15.04 -13.54 -4.67
CA THR A 303 -14.14 -13.76 -3.52
C THR A 303 -13.86 -12.48 -2.74
N GLY A 304 -13.97 -11.31 -3.37
CA GLY A 304 -13.83 -10.00 -2.75
C GLY A 304 -14.84 -9.75 -1.63
N ALA A 305 -15.98 -10.45 -1.60
CA ALA A 305 -16.93 -10.38 -0.50
C ALA A 305 -16.32 -10.74 0.88
N MET A 306 -15.21 -11.48 0.90
CA MET A 306 -14.42 -11.74 2.12
C MET A 306 -13.67 -10.50 2.64
N ARG A 307 -13.40 -9.51 1.78
CA ARG A 307 -12.60 -8.30 2.06
C ARG A 307 -13.39 -7.15 2.69
N GLY A 308 -14.67 -7.34 2.98
CA GLY A 308 -15.45 -6.54 3.93
C GLY A 308 -15.39 -5.01 3.75
N TYR A 309 -14.50 -4.35 4.49
CA TYR A 309 -14.43 -2.88 4.60
C TYR A 309 -14.04 -2.18 3.29
N GLY A 310 -13.25 -2.83 2.43
CA GLY A 310 -12.76 -2.20 1.20
C GLY A 310 -13.85 -1.88 0.16
N TYR A 311 -15.07 -2.40 0.31
CA TYR A 311 -16.22 -1.98 -0.50
C TYR A 311 -16.70 -0.55 -0.19
N PHE A 312 -16.31 0.01 0.95
CA PHE A 312 -16.73 1.32 1.42
C PHE A 312 -15.58 2.32 1.43
N TYR A 313 -14.40 1.95 0.91
CA TYR A 313 -13.31 2.90 0.74
C TYR A 313 -13.69 3.97 -0.27
N GLY A 314 -13.28 5.19 0.01
CA GLY A 314 -13.48 6.31 -0.90
C GLY A 314 -12.52 6.26 -2.07
N ASP A 315 -12.77 7.08 -3.09
CA ASP A 315 -11.75 7.36 -4.10
C ASP A 315 -10.52 7.95 -3.39
N VAL A 316 -9.39 7.24 -3.46
CA VAL A 316 -8.11 7.74 -2.98
C VAL A 316 -7.43 8.37 -4.19
N THR A 317 -7.68 9.67 -4.36
CA THR A 317 -6.84 10.51 -5.20
C THR A 317 -5.56 10.80 -4.44
N PRO A 318 -4.37 10.57 -5.00
CA PRO A 318 -3.17 11.03 -4.35
C PRO A 318 -3.24 12.55 -4.23
N THR A 319 -2.48 13.08 -3.27
CA THR A 319 -2.12 14.50 -3.22
C THR A 319 -1.74 15.02 -4.61
N ALA A 320 -1.97 16.31 -4.84
CA ALA A 320 -1.87 17.01 -6.14
C ALA A 320 -0.56 16.85 -6.94
N GLU A 321 0.40 16.08 -6.42
CA GLU A 321 1.69 15.77 -7.03
C GLU A 321 1.73 14.41 -7.75
N ASN A 322 0.77 13.51 -7.54
CA ASN A 322 0.71 12.21 -8.22
C ASN A 322 -0.69 11.97 -8.83
N ASN A 323 -0.79 11.90 -10.17
CA ASN A 323 -2.08 11.80 -10.87
C ASN A 323 -2.68 10.37 -10.98
N TYR A 324 -2.15 9.39 -10.25
CA TYR A 324 -2.61 8.00 -10.34
C TYR A 324 -3.67 7.69 -9.29
N MET A 325 -4.92 7.43 -9.67
CA MET A 325 -5.94 6.89 -8.76
C MET A 325 -5.42 5.58 -8.12
N GLN A 326 -4.98 5.64 -6.85
CA GLN A 326 -4.45 4.49 -6.13
C GLN A 326 -5.55 3.48 -5.78
N PHE A 327 -6.77 3.97 -5.57
CA PHE A 327 -7.96 3.17 -5.36
C PHE A 327 -9.19 3.97 -5.79
N SER A 328 -10.14 3.35 -6.49
CA SER A 328 -11.44 3.98 -6.75
C SER A 328 -12.52 3.32 -5.89
N GLY A 329 -13.41 4.10 -5.30
CA GLY A 329 -14.49 3.57 -4.48
C GLY A 329 -15.37 2.61 -5.28
N VAL A 330 -15.75 1.49 -4.67
CA VAL A 330 -16.67 0.55 -5.31
C VAL A 330 -18.09 1.16 -5.30
N PRO A 331 -18.77 1.28 -6.45
CA PRO A 331 -20.11 1.85 -6.48
C PRO A 331 -21.12 1.02 -5.66
N LEU A 332 -21.96 1.69 -4.86
CA LEU A 332 -22.99 1.04 -4.03
C LEU A 332 -23.97 0.14 -4.81
N TRP A 333 -24.32 0.51 -6.04
CA TRP A 333 -25.19 -0.32 -6.88
C TRP A 333 -24.51 -1.64 -7.26
N TYR A 334 -23.19 -1.62 -7.46
CA TYR A 334 -22.41 -2.80 -7.80
C TYR A 334 -22.36 -3.77 -6.62
N THR A 335 -22.14 -3.27 -5.40
CA THR A 335 -22.14 -4.11 -4.19
C THR A 335 -23.48 -4.80 -3.99
N ALA A 336 -24.61 -4.09 -4.22
CA ALA A 336 -25.94 -4.68 -4.18
C ALA A 336 -26.14 -5.78 -5.23
N VAL A 337 -25.75 -5.52 -6.49
CA VAL A 337 -25.83 -6.51 -7.59
C VAL A 337 -24.97 -7.73 -7.29
N LEU A 338 -23.76 -7.53 -6.77
CA LEU A 338 -22.84 -8.60 -6.38
C LEU A 338 -23.44 -9.47 -5.28
N ILE A 339 -23.98 -8.88 -4.20
CA ILE A 339 -24.63 -9.62 -3.11
C ILE A 339 -25.81 -10.44 -3.64
N CYS A 340 -26.68 -9.85 -4.45
CA CYS A 340 -27.81 -10.56 -5.06
C CYS A 340 -27.32 -11.71 -5.95
N GLY A 341 -26.29 -11.47 -6.78
CA GLY A 341 -25.67 -12.48 -7.62
C GLY A 341 -25.11 -13.66 -6.81
N LEU A 342 -24.39 -13.38 -5.71
CA LEU A 342 -23.83 -14.40 -4.82
C LEU A 342 -24.92 -15.24 -4.14
N LEU A 343 -26.02 -14.62 -3.71
CA LEU A 343 -27.15 -15.33 -3.09
C LEU A 343 -27.89 -16.22 -4.10
N ILE A 344 -28.15 -15.72 -5.31
CA ILE A 344 -28.78 -16.52 -6.38
C ILE A 344 -27.88 -17.70 -6.75
N PHE A 345 -26.57 -17.44 -6.89
CA PHE A 345 -25.61 -18.47 -7.25
C PHE A 345 -25.47 -19.53 -6.15
N SER A 346 -25.36 -19.13 -4.88
CA SER A 346 -25.27 -20.08 -3.76
C SER A 346 -26.53 -20.95 -3.69
N ALA A 347 -27.72 -20.37 -3.86
CA ALA A 347 -28.96 -21.14 -3.97
C ALA A 347 -28.94 -22.14 -5.14
N ALA A 348 -28.46 -21.71 -6.31
CA ALA A 348 -28.32 -22.57 -7.49
C ALA A 348 -27.30 -23.70 -7.27
N ALA A 349 -26.17 -23.43 -6.61
CA ALA A 349 -25.17 -24.43 -6.25
C ALA A 349 -25.73 -25.47 -5.26
N CYS A 350 -26.46 -25.03 -4.23
CA CYS A 350 -27.17 -25.91 -3.31
C CYS A 350 -28.23 -26.77 -4.03
N ALA A 351 -29.05 -26.17 -4.89
CA ALA A 351 -30.03 -26.90 -5.69
C ALA A 351 -29.34 -27.93 -6.62
N GLY A 352 -28.24 -27.53 -7.28
CA GLY A 352 -27.44 -28.37 -8.16
C GLY A 352 -26.87 -29.60 -7.44
N THR A 353 -26.29 -29.41 -6.24
CA THR A 353 -25.78 -30.52 -5.43
C THR A 353 -26.89 -31.49 -5.04
N ILE A 354 -28.05 -31.00 -4.61
CA ILE A 354 -29.20 -31.83 -4.22
C ILE A 354 -29.78 -32.58 -5.44
N LEU A 355 -29.95 -31.90 -6.59
CA LEU A 355 -30.47 -32.49 -7.82
C LEU A 355 -29.51 -33.53 -8.42
N SER A 356 -28.20 -33.33 -8.31
CA SER A 356 -27.19 -34.28 -8.75
C SER A 356 -27.33 -35.65 -8.05
N CYS A 357 -27.88 -35.66 -6.84
CA CYS A 357 -28.09 -36.86 -6.03
C CYS A 357 -29.35 -37.62 -6.45
N ASN A 358 -30.45 -36.93 -6.77
CA ASN A 358 -31.71 -37.54 -7.23
C ASN A 358 -31.60 -38.22 -8.60
N ASN A 359 -30.72 -37.72 -9.46
CA ASN A 359 -30.66 -38.13 -10.87
C ASN A 359 -29.75 -39.35 -11.15
N ARG A 360 -29.15 -39.96 -10.11
CA ARG A 360 -28.23 -41.11 -10.27
C ARG A 360 -28.93 -42.43 -10.61
N LEU A 361 -30.20 -42.61 -10.27
CA LEU A 361 -31.00 -43.79 -10.64
C LEU A 361 -31.59 -43.73 -12.07
N LYS A 362 -31.72 -42.53 -12.69
CA LYS A 362 -32.27 -42.35 -14.05
C LYS A 362 -31.15 -42.20 -15.11
N ARG A 363 -30.15 -43.08 -15.13
CA ARG A 363 -28.91 -42.89 -15.91
C ARG A 363 -28.99 -43.56 -17.30
N LYS A 364 -29.66 -42.93 -18.28
CA LYS A 364 -29.49 -43.23 -19.72
C LYS A 364 -28.85 -42.12 -20.58
N SER A 365 -28.64 -40.88 -20.09
CA SER A 365 -27.95 -39.84 -20.89
C SER A 365 -26.66 -39.33 -20.21
N LYS A 366 -25.53 -40.00 -20.51
CA LYS A 366 -24.21 -39.68 -19.93
C LYS A 366 -23.47 -38.52 -20.63
N LYS A 367 -23.86 -38.09 -21.85
CA LYS A 367 -23.13 -37.07 -22.63
C LYS A 367 -23.62 -35.62 -22.43
N ILE A 368 -24.94 -35.39 -22.41
CA ILE A 368 -25.52 -34.03 -22.32
C ILE A 368 -25.31 -33.40 -20.93
N ARG A 369 -25.26 -34.23 -19.86
CA ARG A 369 -25.06 -33.76 -18.48
C ARG A 369 -23.64 -33.31 -18.17
N LYS A 370 -22.63 -33.92 -18.77
CA LYS A 370 -21.25 -33.45 -18.63
C LYS A 370 -21.08 -32.11 -19.34
N ALA A 371 -21.73 -31.91 -20.50
CA ALA A 371 -21.69 -30.66 -21.25
C ALA A 371 -22.44 -29.51 -20.55
N ALA A 372 -23.62 -29.75 -19.97
CA ALA A 372 -24.35 -28.73 -19.21
C ALA A 372 -23.60 -28.32 -17.93
N LEU A 373 -22.98 -29.28 -17.22
CA LEU A 373 -22.16 -28.99 -16.04
C LEU A 373 -20.79 -28.38 -16.37
N LEU A 374 -20.17 -28.79 -17.48
CA LEU A 374 -19.00 -28.09 -18.03
C LEU A 374 -19.39 -26.68 -18.44
N SER A 375 -20.58 -26.46 -19.02
CA SER A 375 -21.03 -25.11 -19.38
C SER A 375 -21.26 -24.25 -18.14
N THR A 376 -21.82 -24.79 -17.05
CA THR A 376 -21.94 -24.04 -15.80
C THR A 376 -20.58 -23.78 -15.16
N MET A 377 -19.62 -24.72 -15.24
CA MET A 377 -18.23 -24.49 -14.80
C MET A 377 -17.48 -23.51 -15.70
N CYS A 378 -17.71 -23.54 -17.01
CA CYS A 378 -17.21 -22.57 -17.97
C CYS A 378 -17.82 -21.19 -17.75
N ILE A 379 -19.09 -21.13 -17.33
CA ILE A 379 -19.79 -19.91 -16.90
C ILE A 379 -19.20 -19.41 -15.59
N ILE A 380 -18.87 -20.29 -14.64
CA ILE A 380 -18.20 -19.94 -13.37
C ILE A 380 -16.78 -19.44 -13.62
N THR A 381 -15.99 -20.13 -14.47
CA THR A 381 -14.67 -19.65 -14.86
C THR A 381 -14.77 -18.40 -15.72
N SER A 382 -15.77 -18.25 -16.58
CA SER A 382 -15.96 -17.02 -17.37
C SER A 382 -16.49 -15.88 -16.53
N LEU A 383 -17.26 -16.10 -15.46
CA LEU A 383 -17.66 -15.05 -14.51
C LEU A 383 -16.47 -14.61 -13.65
N LEU A 384 -15.64 -15.58 -13.23
CA LEU A 384 -14.36 -15.31 -12.54
C LEU A 384 -13.31 -14.65 -13.47
N LEU A 385 -13.36 -14.90 -14.78
CA LEU A 385 -12.45 -14.34 -15.78
C LEU A 385 -13.02 -13.11 -16.52
N SER A 386 -14.32 -12.86 -16.53
CA SER A 386 -14.93 -11.74 -17.28
C SER A 386 -14.63 -10.39 -16.65
N SER A 387 -14.33 -10.34 -15.36
CA SER A 387 -13.82 -9.13 -14.70
C SER A 387 -12.35 -8.84 -15.07
N CYS A 388 -11.63 -9.77 -15.71
CA CYS A 388 -10.30 -9.49 -16.27
C CYS A 388 -10.37 -8.70 -17.60
N SER A 389 -11.56 -8.48 -18.17
CA SER A 389 -11.71 -7.75 -19.45
C SER A 389 -12.15 -6.29 -19.31
N VAL A 390 -12.42 -5.80 -18.08
CA VAL A 390 -12.69 -4.38 -17.80
C VAL A 390 -11.51 -3.77 -17.03
N ALA A 391 -10.30 -4.07 -17.50
CA ALA A 391 -9.09 -3.33 -17.17
C ALA A 391 -8.44 -2.89 -18.48
N ASN A 392 -9.20 -2.16 -19.31
CA ASN A 392 -8.53 -1.33 -20.31
C ASN A 392 -7.95 -0.14 -19.56
N ASN A 393 -6.61 -0.07 -19.60
CA ASN A 393 -5.74 1.04 -19.25
C ASN A 393 -5.66 1.39 -17.76
N ARG A 394 -4.97 0.58 -16.94
CA ARG A 394 -4.22 1.09 -15.77
C ARG A 394 -2.94 0.28 -15.55
N TYR A 395 -1.91 0.76 -16.23
CA TYR A 395 -0.48 0.77 -15.91
C TYR A 395 0.01 -0.13 -14.77
N ASP A 396 0.87 -1.09 -15.10
CA ASP A 396 1.65 -1.91 -14.16
C ASP A 396 3.03 -1.26 -13.96
N PRO A 397 3.43 -0.88 -12.73
CA PRO A 397 4.74 -0.25 -12.48
C PRO A 397 5.92 -1.24 -12.54
N GLU A 398 5.68 -2.53 -12.77
CA GLU A 398 6.76 -3.51 -12.95
C GLU A 398 7.29 -3.58 -14.41
N ASP A 399 6.54 -3.03 -15.37
CA ASP A 399 6.96 -2.93 -16.79
C ASP A 399 7.51 -1.54 -17.17
N THR A 400 7.64 -0.61 -16.21
CA THR A 400 8.42 0.59 -16.44
C THR A 400 9.90 0.25 -16.45
N MET A 401 10.54 0.51 -17.59
CA MET A 401 11.97 0.76 -17.66
C MET A 401 12.34 1.66 -16.48
N LYS A 402 13.24 1.18 -15.61
CA LYS A 402 13.74 1.90 -14.44
C LYS A 402 13.94 3.37 -14.82
N LEU A 403 13.42 4.29 -14.02
CA LEU A 403 14.08 5.58 -13.86
C LEU A 403 15.56 5.26 -13.58
N VAL A 404 16.44 5.44 -14.55
CA VAL A 404 17.87 5.33 -14.33
C VAL A 404 18.22 6.56 -13.51
N GLY A 405 18.38 6.33 -12.21
CA GLY A 405 18.36 7.34 -11.17
C GLY A 405 17.59 6.80 -9.97
N GLY A 406 18.11 5.75 -9.34
CA GLY A 406 17.64 5.33 -8.03
C GLY A 406 17.98 6.42 -7.02
N SER A 407 17.14 7.45 -6.92
CA SER A 407 17.18 8.41 -5.84
C SER A 407 16.65 7.73 -4.58
N TYR A 408 17.54 7.08 -3.83
CA TYR A 408 17.25 6.69 -2.45
C TYR A 408 17.38 7.94 -1.58
N THR A 409 16.26 8.61 -1.31
CA THR A 409 16.18 9.68 -0.32
C THR A 409 16.14 9.05 1.06
N LEU A 410 17.20 9.24 1.84
CA LEU A 410 17.20 8.92 3.27
C LEU A 410 16.95 10.23 4.02
N ILE A 411 15.68 10.63 4.09
CA ILE A 411 15.25 11.68 5.01
C ILE A 411 15.14 11.03 6.39
N GLY A 412 15.77 11.64 7.38
CA GLY A 412 15.71 11.21 8.77
C GLY A 412 14.29 10.92 9.25
N GLU A 413 14.20 9.91 10.11
CA GLU A 413 13.01 9.43 10.82
C GLU A 413 12.04 8.47 10.11
N TYR A 414 12.47 7.55 9.25
CA TYR A 414 11.73 6.28 9.09
C TYR A 414 12.65 5.10 8.75
N ASN A 415 12.65 4.06 9.60
CA ASN A 415 13.17 2.74 9.27
C ASN A 415 12.28 2.10 8.19
N ILE A 416 12.64 2.24 6.92
CA ILE A 416 12.04 1.46 5.83
C ILE A 416 12.91 0.20 5.62
N PRO A 417 12.32 -1.01 5.53
CA PRO A 417 13.08 -2.24 5.40
C PRO A 417 13.73 -2.34 4.01
N PHE A 418 15.06 -2.32 3.99
CA PHE A 418 15.91 -2.70 2.87
C PHE A 418 15.49 -4.08 2.32
N THR A 419 14.89 -4.12 1.13
CA THR A 419 14.46 -5.39 0.51
C THR A 419 14.92 -5.58 -0.94
N ASN A 420 15.78 -4.70 -1.47
CA ASN A 420 16.48 -4.96 -2.74
C ASN A 420 17.99 -4.96 -2.50
N GLU A 421 18.63 -6.05 -2.89
CA GLU A 421 20.07 -6.29 -2.74
C GLU A 421 20.86 -5.22 -3.49
N LEU A 422 21.68 -4.42 -2.79
CA LEU A 422 22.59 -3.45 -3.38
C LEU A 422 23.83 -4.20 -3.90
N LYS A 423 23.74 -4.78 -5.10
CA LYS A 423 24.80 -5.60 -5.69
C LYS A 423 25.23 -5.07 -7.05
N THR A 424 26.53 -5.07 -7.28
CA THR A 424 27.16 -5.00 -8.61
C THR A 424 27.50 -6.42 -9.06
N SER A 425 28.04 -6.59 -10.27
CA SER A 425 28.54 -7.89 -10.74
C SER A 425 29.64 -8.49 -9.86
N LYS A 426 30.39 -7.66 -9.12
CA LYS A 426 31.56 -8.08 -8.33
C LYS A 426 31.41 -7.89 -6.82
N TYR A 427 30.67 -6.87 -6.39
CA TYR A 427 30.58 -6.47 -4.98
C TYR A 427 29.12 -6.37 -4.52
N GLU A 428 28.83 -6.89 -3.33
CA GLU A 428 27.67 -6.51 -2.53
C GLU A 428 28.03 -5.27 -1.69
N ILE A 429 27.17 -4.27 -1.70
CA ILE A 429 27.42 -2.97 -1.07
C ILE A 429 26.59 -2.90 0.20
N VAL A 430 27.27 -2.68 1.32
CA VAL A 430 26.68 -2.58 2.65
C VAL A 430 26.86 -1.16 3.19
N LEU A 431 25.75 -0.55 3.59
CA LEU A 431 25.71 0.74 4.27
C LEU A 431 25.54 0.48 5.77
N GLU A 432 26.56 0.78 6.57
CA GLU A 432 26.54 0.57 8.02
C GLU A 432 26.34 1.91 8.74
N THR A 433 25.24 2.07 9.48
CA THR A 433 25.02 3.23 10.35
C THR A 433 25.70 3.04 11.71
N ASN A 434 26.53 3.99 12.11
CA ASN A 434 27.15 4.03 13.44
C ASN A 434 26.25 4.77 14.43
N GLN A 435 25.57 4.00 15.29
CA GLN A 435 24.63 4.51 16.30
C GLN A 435 25.26 5.48 17.32
N SER A 436 26.58 5.49 17.44
CA SER A 436 27.30 6.30 18.45
C SER A 436 27.65 7.70 17.98
N SER A 437 27.83 7.88 16.67
CA SER A 437 28.25 9.15 16.03
C SER A 437 27.19 9.73 15.09
N GLY A 438 26.08 9.03 14.86
CA GLY A 438 25.07 9.44 13.86
C GLY A 438 25.57 9.39 12.42
N GLY A 439 26.79 8.93 12.17
CA GLY A 439 27.38 8.79 10.83
C GLY A 439 27.17 7.41 10.23
N PHE A 440 27.59 7.23 8.97
CA PHE A 440 27.52 5.95 8.26
C PHE A 440 28.86 5.62 7.57
N SER A 441 29.05 4.35 7.22
CA SER A 441 30.17 3.86 6.41
C SER A 441 29.69 3.00 5.24
N ILE A 442 30.43 3.05 4.13
CA ILE A 442 30.21 2.20 2.96
C ILE A 442 31.26 1.10 2.97
N SER A 443 30.80 -0.14 2.99
CA SER A 443 31.62 -1.35 2.90
C SER A 443 31.22 -2.17 1.68
N LEU A 444 32.20 -2.83 1.06
CA LEU A 444 32.02 -3.70 -0.09
C LEU A 444 32.32 -5.14 0.33
N ILE A 445 31.45 -6.08 -0.01
CA ILE A 445 31.68 -7.51 0.15
C ILE A 445 31.96 -8.06 -1.24
N ASP A 446 33.17 -8.53 -1.48
CA ASP A 446 33.50 -9.19 -2.75
C ASP A 446 32.70 -10.50 -2.88
N LEU A 447 31.94 -10.66 -3.97
CA LEU A 447 31.05 -11.80 -4.16
C LEU A 447 31.81 -13.11 -4.44
N GLU A 448 33.05 -13.05 -4.89
CA GLU A 448 33.89 -14.22 -5.17
C GLU A 448 34.69 -14.63 -3.93
N SER A 449 35.34 -13.68 -3.26
CA SER A 449 36.19 -13.97 -2.08
C SER A 449 35.44 -13.92 -0.75
N ASN A 450 34.25 -13.31 -0.72
CA ASN A 450 33.47 -13.00 0.48
C ASN A 450 34.23 -12.14 1.50
N GLU A 451 35.24 -11.41 1.04
CA GLU A 451 36.04 -10.50 1.85
C GLU A 451 35.36 -9.14 1.96
N LYS A 452 35.32 -8.59 3.18
CA LYS A 452 34.82 -7.23 3.44
C LYS A 452 35.94 -6.23 3.22
N LEU A 453 35.74 -5.33 2.28
CA LEU A 453 36.58 -4.20 1.93
C LEU A 453 35.92 -2.91 2.41
N ASP A 454 36.53 -2.26 3.40
CA ASP A 454 36.07 -0.95 3.85
C ASP A 454 36.71 0.14 2.99
N ILE A 455 35.88 1.05 2.48
CA ILE A 455 36.37 2.21 1.72
C ILE A 455 37.04 3.17 2.73
N PRO A 456 38.37 3.41 2.68
CA PRO A 456 39.12 4.06 3.77
C PRO A 456 38.72 5.49 4.12
N GLN A 457 37.88 6.13 3.29
CA GLN A 457 37.35 7.50 3.48
C GLN A 457 35.82 7.56 3.42
N SER A 458 35.12 6.44 3.67
CA SER A 458 33.65 6.42 3.75
C SER A 458 33.12 6.72 5.15
N TYR A 459 33.97 7.08 6.12
CA TYR A 459 33.50 7.48 7.44
C TYR A 459 32.96 8.91 7.40
N PHE A 460 31.65 9.02 7.17
CA PHE A 460 30.90 10.27 7.16
C PHE A 460 30.44 10.61 8.57
N SER A 461 31.39 10.80 9.48
CA SER A 461 31.08 11.18 10.86
C SER A 461 30.43 12.56 10.86
N ASP A 462 29.22 12.67 11.41
CA ASP A 462 28.48 13.92 11.57
C ASP A 462 27.89 14.55 10.29
N GLU A 463 27.71 13.81 9.20
CA GLU A 463 27.18 14.33 7.92
C GLU A 463 25.76 13.80 7.64
N THR A 464 24.92 14.62 7.00
CA THR A 464 23.57 14.23 6.58
C THR A 464 23.60 13.76 5.13
N PHE A 465 23.20 12.51 4.89
CA PHE A 465 23.16 11.94 3.54
C PHE A 465 21.96 12.47 2.75
N ILE A 466 22.17 12.86 1.49
CA ILE A 466 21.07 13.26 0.59
C ILE A 466 20.78 12.14 -0.41
N HIS A 467 21.79 11.70 -1.17
CA HIS A 467 21.61 10.74 -2.28
C HIS A 467 22.84 9.82 -2.53
N CYS A 468 22.58 8.55 -2.91
CA CYS A 468 23.57 7.54 -3.31
C CYS A 468 23.30 7.05 -4.72
N PHE A 469 24.29 7.09 -5.60
CA PHE A 469 24.24 6.48 -6.93
C PHE A 469 25.29 5.37 -7.01
N ILE A 470 24.86 4.19 -7.46
CA ILE A 470 25.69 2.98 -7.54
C ILE A 470 25.64 2.48 -8.98
N THR A 471 26.82 2.23 -9.55
CA THR A 471 27.01 1.62 -10.89
C THR A 471 27.97 0.43 -10.79
N GLU A 472 28.21 -0.24 -11.92
CA GLU A 472 29.23 -1.31 -11.99
C GLU A 472 30.66 -0.81 -11.78
N HIS A 473 30.92 0.49 -11.97
CA HIS A 473 32.28 1.04 -12.01
C HIS A 473 32.57 2.08 -10.93
N TYR A 474 31.54 2.71 -10.34
CA TYR A 474 31.73 3.74 -9.34
C TYR A 474 30.52 3.91 -8.41
N ILE A 475 30.76 4.52 -7.26
CA ILE A 475 29.75 4.99 -6.31
C ILE A 475 29.84 6.51 -6.20
N LEU A 476 28.70 7.19 -6.18
CA LEU A 476 28.62 8.63 -6.04
C LEU A 476 27.70 9.00 -4.88
N VAL A 477 28.20 9.84 -3.99
CA VAL A 477 27.60 10.15 -2.69
C VAL A 477 27.43 11.65 -2.56
N GLU A 478 26.21 12.08 -2.29
CA GLU A 478 25.86 13.46 -1.95
C GLU A 478 25.56 13.60 -0.46
N TYR A 479 26.18 14.58 0.19
CA TYR A 479 26.07 14.80 1.62
C TYR A 479 26.12 16.28 2.00
N ILE A 480 25.56 16.61 3.16
CA ILE A 480 25.66 17.91 3.82
C ILE A 480 26.51 17.76 5.07
N ALA A 481 27.63 18.49 5.12
CA ALA A 481 28.48 18.57 6.30
C ALA A 481 27.87 19.48 7.39
N LYS A 482 28.32 19.32 8.64
CA LYS A 482 27.84 20.09 9.80
C LYS A 482 27.94 21.61 9.66
N ASP A 483 28.90 22.09 8.86
CA ASP A 483 29.10 23.51 8.57
C ASP A 483 28.14 24.04 7.50
N GLY A 484 27.22 23.20 7.00
CA GLY A 484 26.28 23.51 5.94
C GLY A 484 26.88 23.41 4.54
N THR A 485 28.09 22.87 4.39
CA THR A 485 28.69 22.59 3.08
C THR A 485 28.00 21.40 2.44
N GLU A 486 27.42 21.59 1.26
CA GLU A 486 26.90 20.49 0.43
C GLU A 486 28.04 20.01 -0.46
N ALA A 487 28.26 18.70 -0.54
CA ALA A 487 29.32 18.13 -1.35
C ALA A 487 28.92 16.81 -1.98
N MET A 488 29.57 16.51 -3.11
CA MET A 488 29.39 15.28 -3.85
C MET A 488 30.74 14.62 -4.07
N ARG A 489 30.82 13.32 -3.76
CA ARG A 489 32.05 12.53 -3.81
C ARG A 489 31.89 11.31 -4.71
N TYR A 490 32.85 11.14 -5.60
CA TYR A 490 33.01 10.01 -6.50
C TYR A 490 33.99 8.99 -5.91
N TYR A 491 33.62 7.72 -5.97
CA TYR A 491 34.39 6.56 -5.53
C TYR A 491 34.53 5.59 -6.70
N ASP A 492 35.74 5.38 -7.21
CA ASP A 492 35.97 4.41 -8.27
C ASP A 492 36.02 2.98 -7.71
N LEU A 493 35.29 2.02 -8.29
CA LEU A 493 35.28 0.63 -7.84
C LEU A 493 36.42 -0.20 -8.44
N ASN A 494 37.15 0.32 -9.44
CA ASN A 494 38.28 -0.40 -10.04
C ASN A 494 39.56 -0.21 -9.23
N ASP A 495 39.83 1.00 -8.75
CA ASP A 495 41.05 1.35 -8.02
C ASP A 495 40.81 1.91 -6.60
N PHE A 496 39.55 2.01 -6.17
CA PHE A 496 39.14 2.57 -4.88
C PHE A 496 39.59 4.01 -4.66
N SER A 497 39.91 4.75 -5.73
CA SER A 497 40.24 6.16 -5.65
C SER A 497 39.01 7.01 -5.31
N THR A 498 39.25 8.06 -4.53
CA THR A 498 38.21 8.99 -4.07
C THR A 498 38.47 10.38 -4.62
N GLN A 499 37.40 11.06 -5.04
CA GLN A 499 37.48 12.44 -5.48
C GLN A 499 36.21 13.21 -5.11
N THR A 500 36.36 14.35 -4.46
CA THR A 500 35.26 15.32 -4.34
C THR A 500 35.07 16.00 -5.70
N ILE A 501 33.90 15.82 -6.28
CA ILE A 501 33.56 16.31 -7.64
C ILE A 501 32.71 17.58 -7.61
N ALA A 502 32.11 17.87 -6.45
CA ALA A 502 31.31 19.06 -6.25
C ALA A 502 31.35 19.51 -4.79
N GLN A 503 31.39 20.82 -4.56
CA GLN A 503 31.33 21.41 -3.22
C GLN A 503 30.66 22.80 -3.29
N ASN A 504 29.66 23.01 -2.45
CA ASN A 504 28.96 24.27 -2.25
C ASN A 504 29.15 24.73 -0.81
N THR A 505 29.99 25.75 -0.63
CA THR A 505 30.20 26.43 0.65
C THR A 505 29.59 27.82 0.55
N ARG A 506 28.71 28.19 1.50
CA ARG A 506 28.03 29.50 1.50
C ARG A 506 29.05 30.65 1.34
N GLY A 507 28.87 31.45 0.28
CA GLY A 507 29.69 32.64 0.00
C GLY A 507 30.97 32.41 -0.80
N VAL A 508 31.15 31.21 -1.37
CA VAL A 508 32.26 30.85 -2.28
C VAL A 508 31.68 30.40 -3.62
N GLU A 509 32.35 30.75 -4.73
CA GLU A 509 31.95 30.31 -6.08
C GLU A 509 31.72 28.78 -6.13
N LYS A 510 30.56 28.38 -6.65
CA LYS A 510 30.15 26.98 -6.76
C LYS A 510 31.00 26.27 -7.81
N ASN A 511 31.67 25.19 -7.43
CA ASN A 511 32.48 24.38 -8.34
C ASN A 511 31.89 22.97 -8.48
N LEU A 512 31.54 22.59 -9.71
CA LEU A 512 31.08 21.25 -10.07
C LEU A 512 31.83 20.82 -11.35
N PHE A 513 32.66 19.77 -11.24
CA PHE A 513 33.53 19.29 -12.32
C PHE A 513 34.39 20.36 -13.01
N GLY A 514 34.90 21.35 -12.26
CA GLY A 514 35.73 22.43 -12.80
C GLY A 514 34.96 23.55 -13.49
N LEU A 515 33.62 23.50 -13.48
CA LEU A 515 32.77 24.61 -13.88
C LEU A 515 32.45 25.50 -12.69
N THR A 516 32.61 26.81 -12.87
CA THR A 516 32.27 27.83 -11.88
C THR A 516 30.87 28.36 -12.17
N PHE A 517 29.96 28.18 -11.22
CA PHE A 517 28.57 28.67 -11.32
C PHE A 517 28.35 29.87 -10.39
N LYS A 518 27.41 30.75 -10.76
CA LYS A 518 27.05 31.91 -9.93
C LYS A 518 26.28 31.47 -8.67
N ASP A 519 26.41 32.25 -7.59
CA ASP A 519 25.74 31.99 -6.30
C ASP A 519 24.22 31.76 -6.42
N SER A 520 23.56 32.29 -7.45
CA SER A 520 22.11 32.18 -7.67
C SER A 520 21.63 30.82 -8.21
N GLU A 521 22.49 29.96 -8.76
CA GLU A 521 22.04 28.70 -9.38
C GLU A 521 21.98 27.56 -8.36
N SER A 522 20.80 26.97 -8.18
CA SER A 522 20.59 25.82 -7.29
C SER A 522 21.12 24.53 -7.91
N ILE A 523 22.37 24.18 -7.60
CA ILE A 523 22.95 22.91 -8.05
C ILE A 523 22.48 21.73 -7.18
N PHE A 524 22.25 21.97 -5.87
CA PHE A 524 22.03 20.92 -4.86
C PHE A 524 20.68 21.01 -4.13
N THR A 525 19.85 22.03 -4.39
CA THR A 525 18.55 22.14 -3.70
C THR A 525 17.50 21.32 -4.43
N THR A 526 17.34 20.06 -4.00
CA THR A 526 16.10 19.23 -4.00
C THR A 526 15.23 19.17 -5.28
N SER A 527 15.68 19.72 -6.40
CA SER A 527 14.92 19.86 -7.66
C SER A 527 15.79 19.74 -8.92
N SER A 528 17.11 19.57 -8.78
CA SER A 528 18.01 19.27 -9.89
C SER A 528 17.96 17.77 -10.20
N LEU A 529 17.32 17.40 -11.33
CA LEU A 529 17.34 16.04 -11.86
C LEU A 529 18.80 15.60 -12.12
N ILE A 530 19.31 14.69 -11.29
CA ILE A 530 20.62 14.06 -11.42
C ILE A 530 20.42 12.59 -11.79
N PHE A 531 21.05 12.15 -12.88
CA PHE A 531 20.99 10.77 -13.34
C PHE A 531 22.32 10.36 -14.00
N THR A 532 22.55 9.06 -14.11
CA THR A 532 23.86 8.56 -14.52
C THR A 532 23.75 7.22 -15.22
N ASP A 533 24.62 6.96 -16.19
CA ASP A 533 24.84 5.63 -16.76
C ASP A 533 26.21 5.09 -16.35
N ASP A 534 26.58 3.88 -16.78
CA ASP A 534 27.86 3.24 -16.42
C ASP A 534 29.09 4.04 -16.88
N ARG A 535 28.94 5.07 -17.74
CA ARG A 535 30.04 5.83 -18.36
C ARG A 535 29.94 7.35 -18.16
N ASP A 536 28.74 7.89 -18.16
CA ASP A 536 28.45 9.31 -18.24
C ASP A 536 27.48 9.72 -17.12
N PHE A 537 27.75 10.86 -16.51
CA PHE A 537 26.95 11.48 -15.46
C PHE A 537 26.22 12.70 -16.01
N PHE A 538 24.96 12.90 -15.63
CA PHE A 538 24.11 13.96 -16.14
C PHE A 538 23.47 14.75 -14.99
N PHE A 539 23.43 16.07 -15.15
CA PHE A 539 22.77 16.94 -14.18
C PHE A 539 22.11 18.12 -14.87
N VAL A 540 20.92 18.50 -14.36
CA VAL A 540 20.16 19.66 -14.82
C VAL A 540 20.45 20.87 -13.94
N THR A 541 20.63 22.03 -14.57
CA THR A 541 20.70 23.34 -13.93
C THR A 541 19.68 24.29 -14.56
N ASP A 542 19.51 25.49 -14.01
CA ASP A 542 18.69 26.56 -14.61
C ASP A 542 19.14 26.92 -16.04
N SER A 543 20.42 26.68 -16.37
CA SER A 543 21.00 26.97 -17.68
C SER A 543 20.85 25.82 -18.69
N GLY A 544 20.43 24.64 -18.25
CA GLY A 544 20.20 23.47 -19.10
C GLY A 544 20.86 22.18 -18.58
N LEU A 545 21.00 21.19 -19.47
CA LEU A 545 21.49 19.85 -19.13
C LEU A 545 22.98 19.70 -19.46
N TYR A 546 23.74 19.28 -18.45
CA TYR A 546 25.15 18.98 -18.56
C TYR A 546 25.39 17.47 -18.58
N LYS A 547 26.39 17.08 -19.36
CA LYS A 547 26.97 15.74 -19.42
C LYS A 547 28.42 15.79 -18.94
N VAL A 548 28.77 14.89 -18.05
CA VAL A 548 30.11 14.67 -17.55
C VAL A 548 30.55 13.28 -17.96
N GLY A 549 31.52 13.21 -18.87
CA GLY A 549 32.09 11.93 -19.29
C GLY A 549 33.15 11.42 -18.32
N VAL A 550 33.64 10.20 -18.57
CA VAL A 550 34.73 9.52 -17.84
C VAL A 550 35.97 10.40 -17.59
N ASN A 551 36.25 11.35 -18.50
CA ASN A 551 37.36 12.30 -18.37
C ASN A 551 37.11 13.42 -17.34
N LYS A 552 35.99 13.39 -16.62
CA LYS A 552 35.60 14.33 -15.55
C LYS A 552 35.47 15.80 -16.01
N ASN A 553 35.29 16.01 -17.31
CA ASN A 553 34.98 17.30 -17.88
C ASN A 553 33.47 17.39 -18.14
N ALA A 554 32.85 18.42 -17.58
CA ALA A 554 31.46 18.74 -17.86
C ALA A 554 31.32 19.46 -19.22
N SER A 555 30.30 19.08 -19.97
CA SER A 555 29.93 19.65 -21.26
C SER A 555 28.44 19.93 -21.27
N LEU A 556 28.04 21.13 -21.68
CA LEU A 556 26.64 21.47 -21.88
C LEU A 556 26.14 20.75 -23.14
N ILE A 557 25.15 19.88 -22.98
CA ILE A 557 24.58 19.10 -24.09
C ILE A 557 23.21 19.60 -24.52
N ILE A 558 22.48 20.28 -23.62
CA ILE A 558 21.21 20.94 -23.93
C ILE A 558 21.31 22.36 -23.38
N ASP A 559 21.42 23.33 -24.28
CA ASP A 559 21.50 24.77 -23.99
C ASP A 559 20.10 25.40 -23.95
N GLU A 560 19.21 24.81 -23.13
CA GLU A 560 17.92 25.37 -22.79
C GLU A 560 17.42 24.83 -21.44
N PRO A 561 16.62 25.60 -20.70
CA PRO A 561 16.09 25.17 -19.40
C PRO A 561 15.21 23.93 -19.58
N VAL A 562 15.53 22.90 -18.81
CA VAL A 562 14.77 21.66 -18.78
C VAL A 562 13.76 21.77 -17.65
N THR A 563 12.47 21.85 -18.00
CA THR A 563 11.40 21.85 -17.00
C THR A 563 11.23 20.46 -16.42
N GLU A 564 10.72 20.38 -15.19
CA GLU A 564 10.61 19.12 -14.45
C GLU A 564 9.87 18.02 -15.24
N GLY A 565 10.58 16.91 -15.51
CA GLY A 565 10.13 15.78 -16.32
C GLY A 565 11.11 15.43 -17.44
N LEU A 566 12.01 14.47 -17.18
CA LEU A 566 13.03 13.99 -18.11
C LEU A 566 13.03 12.45 -18.17
N ILE A 567 13.14 11.89 -19.37
CA ILE A 567 13.29 10.45 -19.61
C ILE A 567 14.64 10.21 -20.30
N TYR A 568 15.37 9.20 -19.83
CA TYR A 568 16.61 8.72 -20.43
C TYR A 568 16.44 7.24 -20.82
N ASP A 569 16.75 6.88 -22.07
CA ASP A 569 16.66 5.50 -22.60
C ASP A 569 18.00 4.93 -23.11
N ALA A 570 19.11 5.50 -22.66
CA ALA A 570 20.48 5.25 -23.11
C ALA A 570 20.83 5.71 -24.54
N HIS A 571 19.85 5.94 -25.40
CA HIS A 571 20.08 6.43 -26.78
C HIS A 571 19.69 7.89 -26.92
N SER A 572 18.67 8.32 -26.19
CA SER A 572 18.06 9.63 -26.28
C SER A 572 17.59 10.11 -24.91
N ILE A 573 17.52 11.44 -24.79
CA ILE A 573 16.98 12.16 -23.65
C ILE A 573 15.73 12.89 -24.12
N TYR A 574 14.62 12.64 -23.45
CA TYR A 574 13.34 13.30 -23.72
C TYR A 574 12.99 14.21 -22.57
N PHE A 575 12.54 15.42 -22.88
CA PHE A 575 12.22 16.40 -21.85
C PHE A 575 11.17 17.39 -22.33
N ILE A 576 10.51 18.03 -21.38
CA ILE A 576 9.60 19.15 -21.64
C ILE A 576 10.41 20.45 -21.60
N SER A 577 10.34 21.23 -22.68
CA SER A 577 10.95 22.57 -22.74
C SER A 577 10.02 23.62 -22.11
N GLU A 578 10.56 24.80 -21.78
CA GLU A 578 9.75 25.93 -21.26
C GLU A 578 8.60 26.39 -22.18
N LYS A 579 8.61 25.97 -23.45
CA LYS A 579 7.56 26.30 -24.43
C LYS A 579 6.45 25.25 -24.48
N ASP A 580 6.31 24.43 -23.44
CA ASP A 580 5.36 23.32 -23.35
C ASP A 580 5.49 22.33 -24.54
N SER A 581 6.71 22.11 -25.05
CA SER A 581 6.98 21.18 -26.14
C SER A 581 7.90 20.04 -25.71
N ILE A 582 7.64 18.83 -26.20
CA ILE A 582 8.52 17.68 -25.92
C ILE A 582 9.61 17.63 -26.96
N LYS A 583 10.85 17.58 -26.49
CA LYS A 583 12.04 17.47 -27.31
C LYS A 583 12.78 16.18 -27.01
N ARG A 584 13.46 15.68 -28.03
CA ARG A 584 14.36 14.52 -28.00
C ARG A 584 15.77 14.97 -28.35
N TYR A 585 16.70 14.75 -27.44
CA TYR A 585 18.13 14.89 -27.68
C TYR A 585 18.75 13.51 -27.90
N ASP A 586 19.26 13.25 -29.10
CA ASP A 586 19.93 11.99 -29.43
C ASP A 586 21.40 12.04 -29.01
N LEU A 587 21.81 11.12 -28.12
CA LEU A 587 23.16 11.08 -27.54
C LEU A 587 24.23 10.67 -28.55
N SER A 588 23.85 9.97 -29.62
CA SER A 588 24.78 9.49 -30.65
C SER A 588 25.04 10.53 -31.72
N THR A 589 24.02 11.31 -32.09
CA THR A 589 24.11 12.32 -33.16
C THR A 589 24.29 13.74 -32.63
N GLY A 590 23.98 13.98 -31.35
CA GLY A 590 23.96 15.32 -30.74
C GLY A 590 22.83 16.20 -31.27
N ILE A 591 21.83 15.62 -31.94
CA ILE A 591 20.75 16.36 -32.57
C ILE A 591 19.59 16.51 -31.58
N LEU A 592 19.21 17.77 -31.34
CA LEU A 592 17.99 18.14 -30.63
C LEU A 592 16.83 18.26 -31.62
N SER A 593 15.79 17.45 -31.44
CA SER A 593 14.58 17.42 -32.27
C SER A 593 13.34 17.71 -31.43
N GLU A 594 12.44 18.55 -31.93
CA GLU A 594 11.12 18.75 -31.34
C GLU A 594 10.17 17.67 -31.86
N ILE A 595 9.63 16.85 -30.95
CA ILE A 595 8.81 15.68 -31.30
C ILE A 595 7.32 15.93 -31.10
N VAL A 596 6.95 16.84 -30.20
CA VAL A 596 5.56 17.28 -30.00
C VAL A 596 5.58 18.80 -29.89
N SER A 597 4.76 19.48 -30.71
CA SER A 597 4.66 20.94 -30.74
C SER A 597 3.21 21.37 -31.00
N GLY A 598 2.79 22.49 -30.39
CA GLY A 598 1.48 23.12 -30.65
C GLY A 598 0.31 22.67 -29.76
N GLU A 599 0.54 21.74 -28.83
CA GLU A 599 -0.42 21.39 -27.77
C GLU A 599 0.08 21.90 -26.42
N LYS A 600 -0.82 22.32 -25.52
CA LYS A 600 -0.43 22.72 -24.18
C LYS A 600 -0.17 21.47 -23.33
N ILE A 601 1.11 21.19 -23.07
CA ILE A 601 1.56 20.05 -22.28
C ILE A 601 1.56 20.43 -20.80
N ILE A 602 1.04 19.53 -19.95
CA ILE A 602 1.03 19.76 -18.50
C ILE A 602 2.46 19.53 -17.97
N PRO A 603 3.05 20.47 -17.20
CA PRO A 603 4.35 20.28 -16.57
C PRO A 603 4.38 19.01 -15.70
N ARG A 604 5.55 18.36 -15.55
CA ARG A 604 5.72 17.12 -14.76
C ARG A 604 4.94 15.90 -15.25
N SER A 605 4.31 15.97 -16.44
CA SER A 605 3.51 14.88 -16.97
C SER A 605 4.26 13.93 -17.90
N LEU A 606 5.60 13.96 -17.95
CA LEU A 606 6.38 13.11 -18.85
C LEU A 606 6.82 11.81 -18.15
N TRP A 607 6.41 10.64 -18.66
CA TRP A 607 6.91 9.32 -18.22
C TRP A 607 6.97 8.34 -19.39
N GLY A 608 7.68 7.21 -19.26
CA GLY A 608 7.89 6.30 -20.40
C GLY A 608 8.14 4.85 -19.99
N ASP A 609 7.90 3.94 -20.94
CA ASP A 609 8.29 2.54 -20.89
C ASP A 609 9.40 2.26 -21.94
N TYR A 610 9.72 1.00 -22.23
CA TYR A 610 10.74 0.66 -23.24
C TYR A 610 10.41 1.15 -24.65
N ASP A 611 9.13 1.17 -25.02
CA ASP A 611 8.67 1.38 -26.40
C ASP A 611 8.01 2.75 -26.60
N TYR A 612 7.55 3.39 -25.52
CA TYR A 612 6.67 4.55 -25.57
C TYR A 612 6.99 5.61 -24.53
N ILE A 613 6.58 6.83 -24.87
CA ILE A 613 6.56 8.01 -24.01
C ILE A 613 5.09 8.41 -23.85
N TYR A 614 4.72 8.69 -22.61
CA TYR A 614 3.40 9.14 -22.21
C TYR A 614 3.51 10.56 -21.70
N TYR A 615 2.54 11.39 -22.07
CA TYR A 615 2.46 12.77 -21.60
C TYR A 615 1.02 13.23 -21.47
N THR A 616 0.74 14.19 -20.60
CA THR A 616 -0.60 14.76 -20.48
C THR A 616 -0.67 16.10 -21.22
N SER A 617 -1.61 16.17 -22.16
CA SER A 617 -1.99 17.40 -22.88
C SER A 617 -3.31 17.95 -22.33
N GLU A 618 -3.71 19.14 -22.77
CA GLU A 618 -5.08 19.65 -22.57
C GLU A 618 -6.19 18.69 -23.07
N ASN A 619 -5.85 17.77 -23.98
CA ASN A 619 -6.75 16.77 -24.54
C ASN A 619 -6.74 15.44 -23.77
N GLY A 620 -6.03 15.36 -22.64
CA GLY A 620 -5.87 14.16 -21.83
C GLY A 620 -4.52 13.46 -22.03
N GLU A 621 -4.43 12.20 -21.60
CA GLU A 621 -3.23 11.37 -21.68
C GLU A 621 -2.95 10.96 -23.13
N GLN A 622 -1.74 11.28 -23.59
CA GLN A 622 -1.23 11.00 -24.93
C GLN A 622 -0.09 10.00 -24.87
N LYS A 623 0.10 9.26 -25.97
CA LYS A 623 1.12 8.23 -26.10
C LYS A 623 1.88 8.40 -27.41
N LEU A 624 3.21 8.37 -27.34
CA LEU A 624 4.14 8.55 -28.46
C LEU A 624 5.11 7.36 -28.51
N ALA A 625 5.35 6.80 -29.70
CA ALA A 625 6.36 5.75 -29.88
C ALA A 625 7.77 6.38 -29.97
N LYS A 626 8.76 5.74 -29.33
CA LYS A 626 10.15 6.23 -29.29
C LYS A 626 10.89 6.19 -30.63
#